data_AF-A0A3D1BVU4-F1
#
_entry.id   AF-A0A3D1BVU4-F1
#
_cell.length_a   1.000
_cell.length_b   1.000
_cell.length_c   1.000
_cell.angle_alpha   90.00
_cell.angle_beta   90.00
_cell.angle_gamma   90.00
#
_symmetry.space_group_name_H-M   'P 1'
#
loop_
_entity.id
_entity.type
_entity.pdbx_description
1 polymer ?
#
loop_
_entity_poly.entity_id
_entity_poly.type
_entity_poly.pdbx_seq_one_letter_code
_entity_poly.pdbx_strand_id
1 'polypeptide(L)'
;MKRGFLILLLLFFVSLCSPAQVVGFNETVKEKTERMAWWTADRFGMFIHWGLYALPARHEWVKRYERMTDEEYQKYFELFNPDLYNPHEWARMARAAGMKYAVITSKHHDGFCCFDSEFTDYKVTNTPYGKDLLKEWVDAFRDEGLKVGFYYSLLDWHHPDYTIDRNHPQSASTEEEYNELNKGKNMDDYRIYIKNQVRELLTNYGKIDIMWLDYSFPSGKHGKGRDDWDSMNLLKMVRELQPGIIINDRLDLLDVEGGWDFTTPEQYKVSEWPTRNGKKIPWETCQTFSGSWGYYRDETTWKSTKQLLVLLIESVSKGGNLLLNVGPTARGTFDHRVQDRLNSIGKWMRFNSPSIYNCTQAPSEFDKPENSLLTFNPATNRLYIHLLDYPLHRYTLKGYAGKVKYAQFLHDGSEIIFGKPRHNVTYQEERQKDDLILILPVLKPDVEIPVIELILEQ
;
A
#
# COMPACT_ATOMS: atom_id res chain seq x y z
N MET A 1 -41.08 49.02 -54.85
CA MET A 1 -40.99 49.46 -53.43
C MET A 1 -42.24 48.94 -52.73
N LYS A 2 -42.28 48.08 -51.71
CA LYS A 2 -41.31 47.46 -50.80
C LYS A 2 -41.78 45.99 -50.61
N ARG A 3 -40.86 45.02 -50.68
CA ARG A 3 -41.09 43.63 -50.23
C ARG A 3 -40.71 43.57 -48.75
N GLY A 4 -41.62 43.13 -47.88
CA GLY A 4 -41.36 42.91 -46.45
C GLY A 4 -41.50 41.42 -46.13
N PHE A 5 -40.39 40.83 -45.69
CA PHE A 5 -40.19 39.40 -45.44
C PHE A 5 -40.92 38.93 -44.16
N LEU A 6 -41.57 37.77 -44.24
CA LEU A 6 -42.13 37.03 -43.11
C LEU A 6 -40.99 36.24 -42.44
N ILE A 7 -40.66 36.55 -41.19
CA ILE A 7 -39.63 35.84 -40.42
C ILE A 7 -40.26 34.58 -39.80
N LEU A 8 -39.83 33.41 -40.28
CA LEU A 8 -40.14 32.10 -39.72
C LEU A 8 -39.18 31.84 -38.54
N LEU A 9 -39.69 31.76 -37.32
CA LEU A 9 -38.90 31.47 -36.12
C LEU A 9 -38.66 29.94 -36.03
N LEU A 10 -37.47 29.47 -36.41
CA LEU A 10 -37.03 28.10 -36.16
C LEU A 10 -36.63 27.97 -34.67
N LEU A 11 -37.42 27.22 -33.90
CA LEU A 11 -37.06 26.78 -32.55
C LEU A 11 -36.03 25.63 -32.66
N PHE A 12 -34.76 25.93 -32.42
CA PHE A 12 -33.72 24.94 -32.19
C PHE A 12 -33.95 24.28 -30.83
N PHE A 13 -34.35 22.99 -30.83
CA PHE A 13 -34.24 22.12 -29.66
C PHE A 13 -32.76 21.81 -29.43
N VAL A 14 -32.11 22.60 -28.58
CA VAL A 14 -30.81 22.21 -28.01
C VAL A 14 -31.09 21.15 -26.95
N SER A 15 -30.85 19.88 -27.29
CA SER A 15 -30.72 18.82 -26.29
C SER A 15 -29.52 19.16 -25.40
N LEU A 16 -29.81 19.74 -24.24
CA LEU A 16 -28.87 19.86 -23.14
C LEU A 16 -28.60 18.44 -22.62
N CYS A 17 -27.56 17.82 -23.16
CA CYS A 17 -26.91 16.67 -22.55
C CYS A 17 -26.32 17.17 -21.23
N SER A 18 -27.08 17.05 -20.15
CA SER A 18 -26.55 17.24 -18.81
C SER A 18 -25.57 16.10 -18.54
N PRO A 19 -24.30 16.34 -18.17
CA PRO A 19 -23.48 15.26 -17.62
C PRO A 19 -24.24 14.64 -16.46
N ALA A 20 -24.44 13.32 -16.53
CA ALA A 20 -25.04 12.56 -15.45
C ALA A 20 -24.30 12.90 -14.14
N GLN A 21 -24.99 13.54 -13.19
CA GLN A 21 -24.48 13.64 -11.83
C GLN A 21 -24.41 12.20 -11.31
N VAL A 22 -23.19 11.68 -11.19
CA VAL A 22 -22.94 10.37 -10.57
C VAL A 22 -23.33 10.50 -9.10
N VAL A 23 -24.37 9.79 -8.71
CA VAL A 23 -24.84 9.70 -7.32
C VAL A 23 -23.80 8.95 -6.50
N GLY A 24 -23.22 9.56 -5.46
CA GLY A 24 -22.57 8.77 -4.41
C GLY A 24 -21.69 9.51 -3.41
N PHE A 25 -20.84 10.44 -3.85
CA PHE A 25 -19.82 11.06 -2.98
C PHE A 25 -19.64 12.53 -3.36
N ASN A 26 -20.19 13.45 -2.57
CA ASN A 26 -20.07 14.91 -2.78
C ASN A 26 -18.71 15.46 -2.29
N GLU A 27 -17.61 14.74 -2.52
CA GLU A 27 -16.26 15.17 -2.14
C GLU A 27 -15.61 15.92 -3.30
N THR A 28 -15.17 17.15 -3.05
CA THR A 28 -14.39 17.94 -4.02
C THR A 28 -12.95 17.43 -4.12
N VAL A 29 -12.27 17.75 -5.22
CA VAL A 29 -10.84 17.43 -5.40
C VAL A 29 -9.98 17.99 -4.26
N LYS A 30 -10.33 19.16 -3.73
CA LYS A 30 -9.64 19.80 -2.61
C LYS A 30 -9.79 18.98 -1.33
N GLU A 31 -11.03 18.62 -0.97
CA GLU A 31 -11.31 17.81 0.22
C GLU A 31 -10.63 16.43 0.14
N LYS A 32 -10.67 15.78 -1.04
CA LYS A 32 -9.94 14.53 -1.26
C LYS A 32 -8.44 14.70 -1.07
N THR A 33 -7.87 15.80 -1.58
CA THR A 33 -6.44 16.11 -1.42
C THR A 33 -6.08 16.31 0.06
N GLU A 34 -6.91 17.02 0.82
CA GLU A 34 -6.73 17.23 2.26
C GLU A 34 -6.83 15.91 3.05
N ARG A 35 -7.80 15.07 2.73
CA ARG A 35 -7.96 13.73 3.34
C ARG A 35 -6.77 12.80 3.06
N MET A 36 -6.22 12.86 1.84
CA MET A 36 -5.07 12.05 1.41
C MET A 36 -3.70 12.64 1.80
N ALA A 37 -3.65 13.86 2.34
CA ALA A 37 -2.41 14.58 2.60
C ALA A 37 -1.47 13.82 3.54
N TRP A 38 -1.99 13.26 4.63
CA TRP A 38 -1.17 12.50 5.57
C TRP A 38 -0.54 11.27 4.92
N TRP A 39 -1.31 10.56 4.09
CA TRP A 39 -0.87 9.31 3.48
C TRP A 39 0.19 9.54 2.41
N THR A 40 0.03 10.59 1.60
CA THR A 40 1.03 11.01 0.62
C THR A 40 2.29 11.59 1.29
N ALA A 41 2.19 12.14 2.50
CA ALA A 41 3.36 12.60 3.27
C ALA A 41 4.12 11.43 3.93
N ASP A 42 3.39 10.44 4.45
CA ASP A 42 3.93 9.39 5.32
C ASP A 42 4.70 8.30 4.58
N ARG A 43 4.32 7.98 3.34
CA ARG A 43 5.00 7.08 2.37
C ARG A 43 5.19 5.61 2.75
N PHE A 44 5.45 5.28 4.02
CA PHE A 44 5.91 3.96 4.44
C PHE A 44 5.05 3.37 5.55
N GLY A 45 4.47 2.20 5.31
CA GLY A 45 3.60 1.50 6.25
C GLY A 45 3.96 0.02 6.44
N MET A 46 3.39 -0.56 7.49
CA MET A 46 3.48 -1.99 7.81
C MET A 46 2.21 -2.73 7.37
N PHE A 47 2.33 -3.79 6.58
CA PHE A 47 1.24 -4.77 6.43
C PHE A 47 1.44 -5.88 7.46
N ILE A 48 0.37 -6.41 8.06
CA ILE A 48 0.42 -7.54 8.97
C ILE A 48 -0.60 -8.58 8.51
N HIS A 49 -0.12 -9.73 8.03
CA HIS A 49 -0.96 -10.89 7.73
C HIS A 49 -0.83 -11.93 8.84
N TRP A 50 -1.86 -11.99 9.67
CA TRP A 50 -1.92 -12.91 10.78
C TRP A 50 -3.31 -13.51 10.98
N GLY A 51 -3.34 -14.76 11.41
CA GLY A 51 -4.54 -15.57 11.56
C GLY A 51 -4.19 -17.05 11.72
N LEU A 52 -5.19 -17.93 11.56
CA LEU A 52 -5.02 -19.37 11.76
C LEU A 52 -3.93 -19.98 10.87
N TYR A 53 -3.74 -19.45 9.66
CA TYR A 53 -2.71 -19.89 8.72
C TYR A 53 -1.26 -19.74 9.23
N ALA A 54 -1.04 -19.03 10.34
CA ALA A 54 0.27 -18.99 10.99
C ALA A 54 0.65 -20.33 11.66
N LEU A 55 -0.32 -21.18 12.03
CA LEU A 55 -0.08 -22.52 12.61
C LEU A 55 0.47 -23.52 11.58
N PRO A 56 -0.17 -23.73 10.40
CA PRO A 56 0.42 -24.54 9.34
C PRO A 56 1.74 -23.94 8.83
N ALA A 57 1.93 -22.63 8.96
CA ALA A 57 3.19 -21.92 8.73
C ALA A 57 3.77 -22.09 7.32
N ARG A 58 2.89 -22.10 6.30
CA ARG A 58 3.23 -22.29 4.89
C ARG A 58 2.26 -21.59 3.95
N HIS A 59 2.04 -20.29 4.20
CA HIS A 59 1.18 -19.37 3.42
C HIS A 59 -0.28 -19.30 3.88
N GLU A 60 -0.88 -18.12 3.73
CA GLU A 60 -2.27 -17.81 4.06
C GLU A 60 -3.30 -18.43 3.09
N TRP A 61 -2.83 -18.96 1.96
CA TRP A 61 -3.64 -19.70 0.98
C TRP A 61 -3.55 -21.21 1.16
N VAL A 62 -2.90 -21.70 2.23
CA VAL A 62 -2.72 -23.14 2.49
C VAL A 62 -4.03 -23.93 2.44
N LYS A 63 -5.14 -23.37 2.96
CA LYS A 63 -6.47 -24.00 2.89
C LYS A 63 -6.85 -24.32 1.44
N ARG A 64 -6.59 -23.38 0.51
CA ARG A 64 -6.85 -23.60 -0.92
C ARG A 64 -5.81 -24.50 -1.58
N TYR A 65 -4.52 -24.22 -1.38
CA TYR A 65 -3.45 -24.96 -2.07
C TYR A 65 -3.48 -26.45 -1.75
N GLU A 66 -3.89 -26.81 -0.53
CA GLU A 66 -4.03 -28.19 -0.09
C GLU A 66 -5.49 -28.70 -0.15
N ARG A 67 -6.42 -27.90 -0.69
CA ARG A 67 -7.86 -28.20 -0.80
C ARG A 67 -8.50 -28.69 0.50
N MET A 68 -8.08 -28.11 1.63
CA MET A 68 -8.56 -28.50 2.95
C MET A 68 -10.07 -28.23 3.10
N THR A 69 -10.77 -29.15 3.75
CA THR A 69 -12.13 -28.91 4.23
C THR A 69 -12.13 -28.06 5.51
N ASP A 70 -13.30 -27.62 5.95
CA ASP A 70 -13.43 -26.89 7.22
C ASP A 70 -13.02 -27.78 8.39
N GLU A 71 -13.39 -29.06 8.37
CA GLU A 71 -13.03 -30.04 9.40
C GLU A 71 -11.52 -30.24 9.51
N GLU A 72 -10.81 -30.28 8.37
CA GLU A 72 -9.35 -30.44 8.35
C GLU A 72 -8.61 -29.20 8.87
N TYR A 73 -9.20 -28.02 8.65
CA TYR A 73 -8.66 -26.73 9.07
C TYR A 73 -9.00 -26.38 10.52
N GLN A 74 -10.11 -26.94 11.05
CA GLN A 74 -10.64 -26.67 12.39
C GLN A 74 -9.62 -26.86 13.52
N LYS A 75 -8.71 -27.83 13.39
CA LYS A 75 -7.62 -28.04 14.35
C LYS A 75 -6.78 -26.77 14.61
N TYR A 76 -6.65 -25.88 13.62
CA TYR A 76 -5.89 -24.65 13.80
C TYR A 76 -6.68 -23.64 14.64
N PHE A 77 -8.00 -23.59 14.50
CA PHE A 77 -8.88 -22.79 15.35
C PHE A 77 -8.83 -23.27 16.81
N GLU A 78 -8.94 -24.59 17.02
CA GLU A 78 -8.92 -25.22 18.35
C GLU A 78 -7.59 -25.06 19.09
N LEU A 79 -6.50 -24.81 18.34
CA LEU A 79 -5.14 -24.68 18.88
C LEU A 79 -4.60 -23.25 18.83
N PHE A 80 -5.36 -22.28 18.32
CA PHE A 80 -4.90 -20.90 18.20
C PHE A 80 -4.77 -20.26 19.58
N ASN A 81 -3.52 -20.17 20.06
CA ASN A 81 -3.18 -19.56 21.35
C ASN A 81 -1.83 -18.82 21.25
N PRO A 82 -1.81 -17.57 20.78
CA PRO A 82 -0.60 -16.80 20.61
C PRO A 82 -0.11 -16.25 21.96
N ASP A 83 0.51 -17.12 22.75
CA ASP A 83 0.95 -16.89 24.12
C ASP A 83 2.08 -15.85 24.29
N LEU A 84 2.71 -15.43 23.19
CA LEU A 84 3.72 -14.37 23.15
C LEU A 84 3.23 -13.12 22.41
N TYR A 85 1.95 -13.02 22.09
CA TYR A 85 1.39 -11.85 21.42
C TYR A 85 1.53 -10.60 22.29
N ASN A 86 2.27 -9.64 21.76
CA ASN A 86 2.46 -8.32 22.37
C ASN A 86 2.46 -7.25 21.27
N PRO A 87 1.31 -6.62 20.98
CA PRO A 87 1.21 -5.67 19.89
C PRO A 87 2.00 -4.37 20.16
N HIS A 88 2.31 -4.04 21.42
CA HIS A 88 3.20 -2.91 21.71
C HIS A 88 4.63 -3.17 21.24
N GLU A 89 5.09 -4.42 21.24
CA GLU A 89 6.38 -4.78 20.67
C GLU A 89 6.38 -4.58 19.15
N TRP A 90 5.31 -5.00 18.49
CA TRP A 90 5.12 -4.83 17.06
C TRP A 90 5.07 -3.35 16.66
N ALA A 91 4.31 -2.54 17.40
CA ALA A 91 4.18 -1.11 17.17
C ALA A 91 5.53 -0.40 17.34
N ARG A 92 6.29 -0.72 18.39
CA ARG A 92 7.65 -0.19 18.62
C ARG A 92 8.58 -0.54 17.46
N MET A 93 8.56 -1.78 16.98
CA MET A 93 9.36 -2.20 15.83
C MET A 93 8.98 -1.45 14.55
N ALA A 94 7.68 -1.28 14.29
CA ALA A 94 7.18 -0.53 13.14
C ALA A 94 7.64 0.94 13.18
N ARG A 95 7.45 1.60 14.32
CA ARG A 95 7.89 3.00 14.53
C ARG A 95 9.40 3.14 14.40
N ALA A 96 10.17 2.24 15.01
CA ALA A 96 11.64 2.25 14.95
C ALA A 96 12.15 2.03 13.52
N ALA A 97 11.44 1.24 12.70
CA ALA A 97 11.73 1.08 11.28
C ALA A 97 11.38 2.31 10.43
N GLY A 98 10.72 3.33 11.00
CA GLY A 98 10.29 4.52 10.28
C GLY A 98 8.96 4.35 9.55
N MET A 99 8.14 3.36 9.89
CA MET A 99 6.78 3.27 9.37
C MET A 99 5.89 4.31 10.07
N LYS A 100 4.82 4.75 9.39
CA LYS A 100 3.90 5.80 9.88
C LYS A 100 2.45 5.34 10.00
N TYR A 101 2.13 4.22 9.39
CA TYR A 101 0.82 3.59 9.44
C TYR A 101 0.98 2.07 9.37
N ALA A 102 -0.06 1.36 9.76
CA ALA A 102 -0.10 -0.09 9.62
C ALA A 102 -1.48 -0.58 9.22
N VAL A 103 -1.52 -1.69 8.48
CA VAL A 103 -2.73 -2.38 8.04
C VAL A 103 -2.65 -3.83 8.49
N ILE A 104 -3.60 -4.29 9.30
CA ILE A 104 -3.66 -5.68 9.80
C ILE A 104 -4.86 -6.42 9.23
N THR A 105 -4.69 -7.71 8.93
CA THR A 105 -5.79 -8.60 8.56
C THR A 105 -6.80 -8.75 9.70
N SER A 106 -7.92 -8.04 9.58
CA SER A 106 -9.07 -8.25 10.48
C SER A 106 -9.77 -9.59 10.19
N LYS A 107 -9.88 -9.92 8.91
CA LYS A 107 -10.34 -11.20 8.37
C LYS A 107 -9.63 -11.47 7.05
N HIS A 108 -9.08 -12.67 6.86
CA HIS A 108 -8.52 -13.13 5.58
C HIS A 108 -9.51 -14.06 4.86
N HIS A 109 -9.12 -14.60 3.70
CA HIS A 109 -9.98 -15.47 2.89
C HIS A 109 -10.46 -16.72 3.62
N ASP A 110 -9.75 -17.21 4.64
CA ASP A 110 -10.17 -18.37 5.42
C ASP A 110 -11.40 -18.11 6.30
N GLY A 111 -11.86 -16.85 6.39
CA GLY A 111 -13.06 -16.43 7.11
C GLY A 111 -12.83 -16.15 8.60
N PHE A 112 -11.63 -16.45 9.13
CA PHE A 112 -11.35 -16.29 10.56
C PHE A 112 -11.26 -14.81 10.95
N CYS A 113 -12.09 -14.41 11.90
CA CYS A 113 -12.12 -13.03 12.40
C CYS A 113 -11.12 -12.87 13.55
N CYS A 114 -10.11 -12.00 13.37
CA CYS A 114 -9.15 -11.63 14.41
C CYS A 114 -9.73 -10.62 15.42
N PHE A 115 -11.05 -10.43 15.43
CA PHE A 115 -11.78 -9.46 16.22
C PHE A 115 -13.08 -10.07 16.76
N ASP A 116 -13.66 -9.50 17.81
CA ASP A 116 -14.83 -10.07 18.46
C ASP A 116 -16.14 -9.72 17.72
N SER A 117 -16.40 -10.35 16.58
CA SER A 117 -17.62 -10.14 15.79
C SER A 117 -18.85 -10.78 16.43
N GLU A 118 -19.99 -10.11 16.44
CA GLU A 118 -21.28 -10.68 16.87
C GLU A 118 -21.93 -11.56 15.79
N PHE A 119 -21.41 -11.56 14.56
CA PHE A 119 -22.05 -12.19 13.40
C PHE A 119 -21.46 -13.55 13.03
N THR A 120 -20.46 -14.05 13.76
CA THR A 120 -19.88 -15.38 13.55
C THR A 120 -19.24 -15.93 14.82
N ASP A 121 -19.28 -17.25 14.98
CA ASP A 121 -18.52 -17.95 16.01
C ASP A 121 -17.08 -18.28 15.58
N TYR A 122 -16.76 -18.11 14.29
CA TYR A 122 -15.43 -18.38 13.74
C TYR A 122 -14.50 -17.17 13.92
N LYS A 123 -14.26 -16.84 15.19
CA LYS A 123 -13.55 -15.65 15.64
C LYS A 123 -12.56 -15.95 16.76
N VAL A 124 -11.61 -15.04 16.96
CA VAL A 124 -10.50 -15.21 17.90
C VAL A 124 -10.94 -15.38 19.36
N THR A 125 -12.03 -14.75 19.79
CA THR A 125 -12.56 -14.87 21.16
C THR A 125 -13.11 -16.25 21.48
N ASN A 126 -13.39 -17.08 20.46
CA ASN A 126 -13.82 -18.47 20.60
C ASN A 126 -12.67 -19.48 20.45
N THR A 127 -11.42 -19.02 20.38
CA THR A 127 -10.21 -19.86 20.40
C THR A 127 -9.63 -19.93 21.83
N PRO A 128 -8.64 -20.79 22.12
CA PRO A 128 -7.98 -20.78 23.42
C PRO A 128 -7.33 -19.44 23.82
N TYR A 129 -7.05 -18.54 22.85
CA TYR A 129 -6.61 -17.17 23.16
C TYR A 129 -7.67 -16.38 23.94
N GLY A 130 -8.94 -16.51 23.56
CA GLY A 130 -10.10 -15.99 24.30
C GLY A 130 -10.23 -14.47 24.39
N LYS A 131 -9.48 -13.69 23.60
CA LYS A 131 -9.48 -12.21 23.66
C LYS A 131 -9.55 -11.57 22.29
N ASP A 132 -10.05 -10.34 22.25
CA ASP A 132 -10.05 -9.50 21.06
C ASP A 132 -8.64 -8.98 20.73
N LEU A 133 -8.04 -9.61 19.72
CA LEU A 133 -6.69 -9.32 19.25
C LEU A 133 -6.61 -7.93 18.58
N LEU A 134 -7.59 -7.55 17.75
CA LEU A 134 -7.53 -6.25 17.07
C LEU A 134 -7.64 -5.08 18.03
N LYS A 135 -8.40 -5.21 19.12
CA LYS A 135 -8.50 -4.14 20.12
C LYS A 135 -7.15 -3.80 20.75
N GLU A 136 -6.43 -4.82 21.23
CA GLU A 136 -5.09 -4.65 21.80
C GLU A 136 -4.10 -4.10 20.75
N TRP A 137 -4.24 -4.53 19.49
CA TRP A 137 -3.43 -4.03 18.37
C TRP A 137 -3.64 -2.55 18.09
N VAL A 138 -4.91 -2.11 18.02
CA VAL A 138 -5.28 -0.73 17.70
C VAL A 138 -4.71 0.22 18.75
N ASP A 139 -4.87 -0.11 20.03
CA ASP A 139 -4.38 0.72 21.14
C ASP A 139 -2.86 0.85 21.07
N ALA A 140 -2.15 -0.28 20.92
CA ALA A 140 -0.70 -0.30 20.83
C ALA A 140 -0.12 0.51 19.65
N PHE A 141 -0.73 0.43 18.47
CA PHE A 141 -0.25 1.15 17.29
C PHE A 141 -0.54 2.66 17.39
N ARG A 142 -1.69 3.04 17.96
CA ARG A 142 -2.01 4.45 18.22
C ARG A 142 -1.11 5.07 19.28
N ASP A 143 -0.77 4.33 20.34
CA ASP A 143 0.15 4.78 21.39
C ASP A 143 1.55 5.13 20.83
N GLU A 144 1.98 4.43 19.78
CA GLU A 144 3.23 4.73 19.05
C GLU A 144 3.06 5.80 17.94
N GLY A 145 1.87 6.40 17.85
CA GLY A 145 1.55 7.48 16.89
C GLY A 145 1.37 7.01 15.45
N LEU A 146 1.10 5.72 15.23
CA LEU A 146 0.87 5.15 13.91
C LEU A 146 -0.61 5.25 13.53
N LYS A 147 -0.88 5.58 12.27
CA LYS A 147 -2.24 5.49 11.72
C LYS A 147 -2.64 4.03 11.58
N VAL A 148 -3.90 3.71 11.82
CA VAL A 148 -4.39 2.34 11.89
C VAL A 148 -5.31 2.02 10.72
N GLY A 149 -5.08 0.87 10.11
CA GLY A 149 -5.86 0.36 8.99
C GLY A 149 -6.25 -1.08 9.20
N PHE A 150 -7.40 -1.44 8.63
CA PHE A 150 -7.87 -2.81 8.60
C PHE A 150 -7.86 -3.32 7.17
N TYR A 151 -7.19 -4.46 6.96
CA TYR A 151 -7.46 -5.32 5.83
C TYR A 151 -8.69 -6.15 6.13
N TYR A 152 -9.60 -6.26 5.17
CA TYR A 152 -10.78 -7.12 5.26
C TYR A 152 -10.98 -7.86 3.94
N SER A 153 -11.01 -9.19 4.01
CA SER A 153 -11.30 -9.97 2.82
C SER A 153 -12.79 -9.98 2.47
N LEU A 154 -13.08 -9.64 1.21
CA LEU A 154 -14.39 -9.80 0.57
C LEU A 154 -14.69 -11.28 0.31
N LEU A 155 -13.67 -12.11 0.12
CA LEU A 155 -13.80 -13.56 0.04
C LEU A 155 -13.99 -14.15 1.43
N ASP A 156 -14.73 -15.25 1.51
CA ASP A 156 -14.90 -16.00 2.75
C ASP A 156 -15.09 -17.49 2.45
N TRP A 157 -14.07 -18.28 2.74
CA TRP A 157 -14.04 -19.73 2.52
C TRP A 157 -14.67 -20.53 3.68
N HIS A 158 -15.37 -19.87 4.59
CA HIS A 158 -16.03 -20.48 5.74
C HIS A 158 -17.54 -20.16 5.77
N HIS A 159 -17.95 -18.96 5.35
CA HIS A 159 -19.36 -18.55 5.45
C HIS A 159 -20.29 -19.43 4.60
N PRO A 160 -21.38 -19.99 5.16
CA PRO A 160 -22.23 -20.95 4.46
C PRO A 160 -22.90 -20.37 3.21
N ASP A 161 -23.30 -19.10 3.25
CA ASP A 161 -23.96 -18.43 2.11
C ASP A 161 -23.01 -17.84 1.06
N TYR A 162 -21.70 -17.92 1.28
CA TYR A 162 -20.72 -17.50 0.28
C TYR A 162 -20.74 -18.45 -0.91
N THR A 163 -21.13 -17.96 -2.09
CA THR A 163 -21.11 -18.78 -3.31
C THR A 163 -19.69 -19.10 -3.73
N ILE A 164 -19.43 -20.39 -3.93
CA ILE A 164 -18.14 -20.96 -4.31
C ILE A 164 -17.67 -20.30 -5.60
N ASP A 165 -16.42 -19.84 -5.61
CA ASP A 165 -15.72 -19.33 -6.78
C ASP A 165 -14.49 -20.18 -7.12
N ARG A 166 -13.73 -19.76 -8.14
CA ARG A 166 -12.51 -20.44 -8.59
C ARG A 166 -11.32 -20.37 -7.61
N ASN A 167 -11.39 -19.52 -6.61
CA ASN A 167 -10.38 -19.38 -5.56
C ASN A 167 -10.74 -20.16 -4.30
N HIS A 168 -11.99 -20.58 -4.13
CA HIS A 168 -12.43 -21.38 -3.00
C HIS A 168 -11.65 -22.71 -2.91
N PRO A 169 -11.28 -23.21 -1.71
CA PRO A 169 -10.61 -24.51 -1.53
C PRO A 169 -11.36 -25.68 -2.17
N GLN A 170 -12.69 -25.61 -2.11
CA GLN A 170 -13.63 -26.56 -2.70
C GLN A 170 -14.11 -26.10 -4.10
N SER A 171 -13.32 -25.33 -4.84
CA SER A 171 -13.70 -24.88 -6.19
C SER A 171 -14.01 -26.06 -7.10
N ALA A 172 -15.10 -25.94 -7.86
CA ALA A 172 -15.56 -26.95 -8.80
C ALA A 172 -14.67 -27.07 -10.04
N SER A 173 -14.63 -28.27 -10.62
CA SER A 173 -13.99 -28.55 -11.92
C SER A 173 -14.99 -28.62 -13.08
N THR A 174 -16.28 -28.82 -12.80
CA THR A 174 -17.37 -28.83 -13.80
C THR A 174 -18.51 -27.89 -13.42
N GLU A 175 -19.34 -27.53 -14.41
CA GLU A 175 -20.52 -26.67 -14.19
C GLU A 175 -21.59 -27.38 -13.34
N GLU A 176 -21.73 -28.71 -13.47
CA GLU A 176 -22.67 -29.49 -12.66
C GLU A 176 -22.26 -29.48 -11.18
N GLU A 177 -20.97 -29.70 -10.90
CA GLU A 177 -20.41 -29.61 -9.55
C GLU A 177 -20.55 -28.19 -8.98
N TYR A 178 -20.28 -27.17 -9.79
CA TYR A 178 -20.45 -25.77 -9.39
C TYR A 178 -21.90 -25.48 -8.97
N ASN A 179 -22.88 -25.92 -9.76
CA ASN A 179 -24.30 -25.72 -9.47
C ASN A 179 -24.73 -26.47 -8.22
N GLU A 180 -24.25 -27.68 -7.99
CA GLU A 180 -24.58 -28.45 -6.80
C GLU A 180 -23.95 -27.85 -5.53
N LEU A 181 -22.66 -27.47 -5.58
CA LEU A 181 -21.97 -26.82 -4.45
C LEU A 181 -22.58 -25.47 -4.06
N ASN A 182 -23.23 -24.79 -5.01
CA ASN A 182 -23.88 -23.51 -4.78
C ASN A 182 -25.38 -23.60 -4.46
N LYS A 183 -25.93 -24.81 -4.43
CA LYS A 183 -27.34 -25.03 -4.15
C LYS A 183 -27.67 -24.58 -2.73
N GLY A 184 -28.61 -23.64 -2.61
CA GLY A 184 -29.08 -23.11 -1.32
C GLY A 184 -28.21 -22.01 -0.72
N LYS A 185 -27.09 -21.64 -1.34
CA LYS A 185 -26.27 -20.50 -0.89
C LYS A 185 -26.85 -19.18 -1.37
N ASN A 186 -26.80 -18.14 -0.53
CA ASN A 186 -27.36 -16.83 -0.85
C ASN A 186 -26.37 -15.67 -0.66
N MET A 187 -25.84 -15.15 -1.77
CA MET A 187 -24.92 -14.00 -1.71
C MET A 187 -25.56 -12.74 -1.10
N ASP A 188 -26.88 -12.56 -1.12
CA ASP A 188 -27.52 -11.44 -0.42
C ASP A 188 -27.28 -11.49 1.10
N ASP A 189 -27.39 -12.67 1.70
CA ASP A 189 -27.18 -12.85 3.13
C ASP A 189 -25.69 -12.65 3.47
N TYR A 190 -24.79 -13.12 2.60
CA TYR A 190 -23.35 -12.85 2.74
C TYR A 190 -23.01 -11.35 2.59
N ARG A 191 -23.68 -10.60 1.70
CA ARG A 191 -23.52 -9.14 1.60
C ARG A 191 -23.92 -8.43 2.89
N ILE A 192 -24.99 -8.89 3.55
CA ILE A 192 -25.41 -8.37 4.86
C ILE A 192 -24.32 -8.66 5.90
N TYR A 193 -23.80 -9.89 5.94
CA TYR A 193 -22.70 -10.27 6.82
C TYR A 193 -21.46 -9.38 6.65
N ILE A 194 -21.00 -9.14 5.41
CA ILE A 194 -19.87 -8.24 5.15
C ILE A 194 -20.12 -6.84 5.71
N LYS A 195 -21.30 -6.25 5.43
CA LYS A 195 -21.62 -4.89 5.89
C LYS A 195 -21.69 -4.81 7.40
N ASN A 196 -22.23 -5.84 8.05
CA ASN A 196 -22.30 -5.93 9.50
C ASN A 196 -20.89 -5.96 10.12
N GLN A 197 -20.00 -6.83 9.63
CA GLN A 197 -18.62 -6.92 10.13
C GLN A 197 -17.81 -5.65 9.87
N VAL A 198 -17.92 -5.07 8.67
CA VAL A 198 -17.25 -3.80 8.35
C VAL A 198 -17.78 -2.68 9.23
N ARG A 199 -19.08 -2.67 9.56
CA ARG A 199 -19.64 -1.70 10.51
C ARG A 199 -19.05 -1.88 11.92
N GLU A 200 -18.91 -3.11 12.42
CA GLU A 200 -18.26 -3.38 13.71
C GLU A 200 -16.83 -2.82 13.73
N LEU A 201 -16.04 -3.11 12.69
CA LEU A 201 -14.66 -2.63 12.56
C LEU A 201 -14.57 -1.09 12.59
N LEU A 202 -15.54 -0.42 11.96
CA LEU A 202 -15.55 1.05 11.84
C LEU A 202 -16.25 1.78 13.00
N THR A 203 -16.87 1.06 13.94
CA THR A 203 -17.59 1.65 15.09
C THR A 203 -17.03 1.25 16.44
N ASN A 204 -16.48 0.03 16.58
CA ASN A 204 -16.03 -0.51 17.87
C ASN A 204 -14.56 -0.21 18.19
N TYR A 205 -13.77 0.20 17.19
CA TYR A 205 -12.32 0.35 17.32
C TYR A 205 -11.85 1.81 17.25
N GLY A 206 -12.75 2.79 17.32
CA GLY A 206 -12.42 4.22 17.20
C GLY A 206 -12.12 4.66 15.76
N LYS A 207 -11.26 5.66 15.57
CA LYS A 207 -10.93 6.22 14.25
C LYS A 207 -10.08 5.25 13.43
N ILE A 208 -10.58 4.81 12.27
CA ILE A 208 -9.83 3.97 11.33
C ILE A 208 -9.39 4.82 10.14
N ASP A 209 -8.10 4.79 9.83
CA ASP A 209 -7.49 5.62 8.79
C ASP A 209 -7.53 4.95 7.42
N ILE A 210 -7.41 3.62 7.34
CA ILE A 210 -7.43 2.84 6.08
C ILE A 210 -8.40 1.67 6.17
N MET A 211 -9.24 1.50 5.15
CA MET A 211 -9.95 0.23 4.88
C MET A 211 -9.37 -0.38 3.61
N TRP A 212 -8.70 -1.51 3.75
CA TRP A 212 -7.98 -2.19 2.67
C TRP A 212 -8.75 -3.47 2.31
N LEU A 213 -9.49 -3.46 1.20
CA LEU A 213 -10.42 -4.53 0.85
C LEU A 213 -9.79 -5.50 -0.15
N ASP A 214 -10.14 -6.79 -0.07
CA ASP A 214 -9.47 -7.80 -0.89
C ASP A 214 -10.34 -9.05 -1.20
N TYR A 215 -10.63 -9.38 -2.45
CA TYR A 215 -10.51 -8.57 -3.65
C TYR A 215 -11.56 -8.98 -4.68
N SER A 216 -11.83 -8.08 -5.62
CA SER A 216 -12.60 -8.38 -6.82
C SER A 216 -11.72 -8.99 -7.93
N PHE A 217 -12.26 -10.00 -8.61
CA PHE A 217 -11.69 -10.66 -9.79
C PHE A 217 -12.79 -10.99 -10.82
N PRO A 218 -13.49 -9.98 -11.38
CA PRO A 218 -14.72 -10.17 -12.15
C PRO A 218 -14.51 -10.91 -13.48
N SER A 219 -13.28 -10.92 -14.03
CA SER A 219 -13.00 -11.56 -15.31
C SER A 219 -12.95 -13.09 -15.22
N GLY A 220 -13.56 -13.76 -16.20
CA GLY A 220 -13.55 -15.23 -16.34
C GLY A 220 -14.71 -15.91 -15.62
N LYS A 221 -14.81 -17.24 -15.78
CA LYS A 221 -15.87 -18.03 -15.13
C LYS A 221 -15.78 -17.93 -13.61
N HIS A 222 -16.96 -17.80 -12.97
CA HIS A 222 -17.13 -17.70 -11.52
C HIS A 222 -16.22 -16.63 -10.88
N GLY A 223 -15.99 -15.53 -11.62
CA GLY A 223 -15.37 -14.34 -11.07
C GLY A 223 -16.32 -13.63 -10.10
N LYS A 224 -15.76 -12.82 -9.21
CA LYS A 224 -16.54 -11.99 -8.28
C LYS A 224 -16.19 -10.51 -8.43
N GLY A 225 -17.19 -9.65 -8.41
CA GLY A 225 -17.04 -8.22 -8.68
C GLY A 225 -17.98 -7.35 -7.86
N ARG A 226 -18.19 -6.12 -8.33
CA ARG A 226 -18.92 -5.09 -7.55
C ARG A 226 -20.30 -5.52 -7.07
N ASP A 227 -21.00 -6.34 -7.87
CA ASP A 227 -22.36 -6.82 -7.60
C ASP A 227 -22.37 -7.92 -6.53
N ASP A 228 -21.35 -8.81 -6.53
CA ASP A 228 -21.20 -9.84 -5.49
C ASP A 228 -21.07 -9.21 -4.10
N TRP A 229 -20.36 -8.09 -4.01
CA TRP A 229 -20.07 -7.42 -2.73
C TRP A 229 -21.06 -6.32 -2.34
N ASP A 230 -21.94 -5.92 -3.27
CA ASP A 230 -22.67 -4.64 -3.19
C ASP A 230 -21.74 -3.47 -2.83
N SER A 231 -20.70 -3.33 -3.65
CA SER A 231 -19.55 -2.47 -3.39
C SER A 231 -19.93 -1.00 -3.24
N MET A 232 -20.93 -0.53 -4.01
CA MET A 232 -21.38 0.86 -3.93
C MET A 232 -22.00 1.18 -2.57
N ASN A 233 -22.86 0.31 -2.04
CA ASN A 233 -23.49 0.57 -0.74
C ASN A 233 -22.52 0.27 0.42
N LEU A 234 -21.63 -0.70 0.25
CA LEU A 234 -20.53 -0.92 1.20
C LEU A 234 -19.65 0.33 1.32
N LEU A 235 -19.22 0.90 0.19
CA LEU A 235 -18.41 2.11 0.17
C LEU A 235 -19.14 3.32 0.79
N LYS A 236 -20.42 3.52 0.47
CA LYS A 236 -21.25 4.58 1.08
C LYS A 236 -21.27 4.44 2.61
N MET A 237 -21.55 3.24 3.10
CA MET A 237 -21.57 2.96 4.54
C MET A 237 -20.22 3.25 5.20
N VAL A 238 -19.10 2.82 4.58
CA VAL A 238 -17.75 3.08 5.10
C VAL A 238 -17.51 4.59 5.23
N ARG A 239 -17.90 5.38 4.22
CA ARG A 239 -17.74 6.84 4.20
C ARG A 239 -18.66 7.58 5.17
N GLU A 240 -19.88 7.07 5.38
CA GLU A 240 -20.82 7.59 6.36
C GLU A 240 -20.29 7.39 7.79
N LEU A 241 -19.72 6.21 8.07
CA LEU A 241 -19.17 5.88 9.39
C LEU A 241 -17.85 6.60 9.69
N GLN A 242 -16.96 6.68 8.70
CA GLN A 242 -15.62 7.25 8.86
C GLN A 242 -15.30 8.15 7.64
N PRO A 243 -15.76 9.41 7.61
CA PRO A 243 -15.56 10.30 6.45
C PRO A 243 -14.09 10.52 6.05
N GLY A 244 -13.17 10.46 7.04
CA GLY A 244 -11.74 10.64 6.84
C GLY A 244 -10.96 9.38 6.41
N ILE A 245 -11.59 8.21 6.32
CA ILE A 245 -10.92 6.94 5.96
C ILE A 245 -10.36 6.99 4.55
N ILE A 246 -9.38 6.16 4.20
CA ILE A 246 -8.93 5.98 2.82
C ILE A 246 -9.11 4.52 2.38
N ILE A 247 -9.39 4.29 1.07
CA ILE A 247 -9.81 2.98 0.56
C ILE A 247 -9.08 2.65 -0.74
N ASN A 248 -8.63 1.41 -0.88
CA ASN A 248 -7.97 0.91 -2.08
C ASN A 248 -8.95 0.69 -3.26
N ASP A 249 -8.42 0.24 -4.39
CA ASP A 249 -9.15 0.08 -5.66
C ASP A 249 -9.75 -1.32 -5.89
N ARG A 250 -9.78 -2.18 -4.87
CA ARG A 250 -10.12 -3.60 -5.00
C ARG A 250 -11.61 -3.92 -4.88
N LEU A 251 -12.47 -2.90 -4.82
CA LEU A 251 -13.93 -3.03 -4.83
C LEU A 251 -14.55 -3.18 -6.23
N ASP A 252 -13.73 -3.23 -7.30
CA ASP A 252 -14.23 -3.17 -8.68
C ASP A 252 -15.11 -1.92 -8.92
N LEU A 253 -14.64 -0.76 -8.46
CA LEU A 253 -15.31 0.54 -8.66
C LEU A 253 -14.41 1.54 -9.37
N LEU A 254 -13.46 1.03 -10.16
CA LEU A 254 -12.46 1.86 -10.81
C LEU A 254 -13.13 2.94 -11.69
N ASP A 255 -14.16 2.60 -12.44
CA ASP A 255 -14.95 3.49 -13.30
C ASP A 255 -15.86 4.48 -12.56
N VAL A 256 -16.01 4.34 -11.23
CA VAL A 256 -16.85 5.22 -10.41
C VAL A 256 -16.02 6.34 -9.80
N GLU A 257 -16.44 7.59 -10.03
CA GLU A 257 -15.85 8.75 -9.38
C GLU A 257 -16.03 8.68 -7.86
N GLY A 258 -14.94 8.83 -7.11
CA GLY A 258 -14.95 8.65 -5.65
C GLY A 258 -14.99 7.18 -5.19
N GLY A 259 -15.00 6.21 -6.12
CA GLY A 259 -15.06 4.77 -5.83
C GLY A 259 -13.86 4.17 -5.10
N TRP A 260 -12.75 4.91 -5.04
CA TRP A 260 -11.45 4.49 -4.52
C TRP A 260 -10.52 5.70 -4.32
N ASP A 261 -9.45 5.55 -3.52
CA ASP A 261 -8.49 6.62 -3.26
C ASP A 261 -7.09 6.38 -3.82
N PHE A 262 -6.65 5.13 -3.82
CA PHE A 262 -5.33 4.74 -4.30
C PHE A 262 -5.37 3.37 -4.98
N THR A 263 -4.48 3.16 -5.94
CA THR A 263 -4.30 1.86 -6.61
C THR A 263 -3.23 1.00 -5.94
N THR A 264 -3.34 -0.33 -6.08
CA THR A 264 -2.56 -1.31 -5.31
C THR A 264 -1.71 -2.28 -6.16
N PRO A 265 -0.67 -1.80 -6.88
CA PRO A 265 0.25 -2.69 -7.60
C PRO A 265 0.96 -3.66 -6.64
N GLU A 266 0.76 -4.96 -6.84
CA GLU A 266 1.17 -6.00 -5.88
C GLU A 266 2.41 -6.76 -6.35
N GLN A 267 3.44 -6.89 -5.49
CA GLN A 267 4.62 -7.72 -5.75
C GLN A 267 5.46 -7.36 -6.99
N TYR A 268 5.26 -6.18 -7.57
CA TYR A 268 6.12 -5.64 -8.63
C TYR A 268 6.41 -4.14 -8.47
N LYS A 269 7.45 -3.67 -9.16
CA LYS A 269 7.81 -2.26 -9.24
C LYS A 269 7.17 -1.63 -10.47
N VAL A 270 6.44 -0.52 -10.28
CA VAL A 270 5.92 0.25 -11.41
C VAL A 270 7.07 0.84 -12.22
N SER A 271 6.96 0.91 -13.55
CA SER A 271 7.99 1.52 -14.41
C SER A 271 8.00 3.04 -14.26
N GLU A 272 6.83 3.65 -14.17
CA GLU A 272 6.59 5.09 -14.04
C GLU A 272 5.45 5.36 -13.04
N TRP A 273 5.22 6.64 -12.71
CA TRP A 273 4.08 7.00 -11.87
C TRP A 273 2.77 6.58 -12.58
N PRO A 274 1.97 5.68 -11.98
CA PRO A 274 0.70 5.26 -12.56
C PRO A 274 -0.19 6.44 -12.94
N THR A 275 -0.76 6.38 -14.14
CA THR A 275 -1.70 7.38 -14.62
C THR A 275 -3.03 6.78 -14.97
N ARG A 276 -4.08 7.60 -14.86
CA ARG A 276 -5.41 7.28 -15.32
C ARG A 276 -6.03 8.51 -15.98
N ASN A 277 -6.58 8.33 -17.17
CA ASN A 277 -7.12 9.44 -17.98
C ASN A 277 -6.11 10.60 -18.12
N GLY A 278 -4.82 10.28 -18.31
CA GLY A 278 -3.73 11.24 -18.45
C GLY A 278 -3.29 11.95 -17.16
N LYS A 279 -3.84 11.59 -15.98
CA LYS A 279 -3.49 12.18 -14.69
C LYS A 279 -2.76 11.18 -13.80
N LYS A 280 -1.72 11.62 -13.10
CA LYS A 280 -1.04 10.84 -12.05
C LYS A 280 -2.03 10.50 -10.93
N ILE A 281 -2.03 9.26 -10.48
CA ILE A 281 -2.92 8.79 -9.41
C ILE A 281 -2.14 8.36 -8.17
N PRO A 282 -2.72 8.50 -6.96
CA PRO A 282 -2.14 7.93 -5.75
C PRO A 282 -2.04 6.41 -5.86
N TRP A 283 -0.95 5.83 -5.38
CA TRP A 283 -0.72 4.39 -5.44
C TRP A 283 0.18 3.91 -4.30
N GLU A 284 0.00 2.66 -3.91
CA GLU A 284 0.78 1.99 -2.88
C GLU A 284 1.09 0.59 -3.34
N THR A 285 2.37 0.25 -3.41
CA THR A 285 2.73 -1.15 -3.60
C THR A 285 2.79 -1.86 -2.27
N CYS A 286 2.10 -2.99 -2.21
CA CYS A 286 2.24 -3.94 -1.13
C CYS A 286 3.32 -4.96 -1.52
N GLN A 287 4.27 -5.18 -0.61
CA GLN A 287 5.43 -6.05 -0.83
C GLN A 287 5.65 -6.93 0.38
N THR A 288 5.99 -8.18 0.14
CA THR A 288 6.43 -9.14 1.16
C THR A 288 7.95 -9.06 1.35
N PHE A 289 8.47 -9.50 2.51
CA PHE A 289 9.91 -9.74 2.63
C PHE A 289 10.38 -10.91 1.76
N SER A 290 9.50 -11.88 1.47
CA SER A 290 9.81 -13.10 0.74
C SER A 290 8.78 -13.36 -0.37
N GLY A 291 8.24 -14.57 -0.49
CA GLY A 291 7.18 -14.96 -1.41
C GLY A 291 5.82 -15.20 -0.75
N SER A 292 5.68 -14.95 0.56
CA SER A 292 4.45 -15.21 1.32
C SER A 292 4.04 -14.03 2.19
N TRP A 293 2.73 -13.79 2.30
CA TRP A 293 2.17 -12.77 3.17
C TRP A 293 2.05 -13.28 4.62
N GLY A 294 1.40 -14.42 4.81
CA GLY A 294 1.35 -15.11 6.10
C GLY A 294 2.70 -15.70 6.49
N TYR A 295 2.82 -16.13 7.75
CA TYR A 295 4.05 -16.78 8.22
C TYR A 295 4.33 -18.07 7.42
N TYR A 296 5.51 -18.11 6.80
CA TYR A 296 6.04 -19.30 6.13
C TYR A 296 7.41 -19.63 6.70
N ARG A 297 7.46 -20.66 7.54
CA ARG A 297 8.67 -21.10 8.27
C ARG A 297 9.84 -21.38 7.33
N ASP A 298 9.58 -22.18 6.30
CA ASP A 298 10.61 -22.78 5.43
C ASP A 298 10.91 -21.95 4.17
N GLU A 299 10.31 -20.76 4.02
CA GLU A 299 10.60 -19.85 2.93
C GLU A 299 11.97 -19.16 3.12
N THR A 300 12.83 -19.23 2.12
CA THR A 300 14.24 -18.79 2.20
C THR A 300 14.60 -17.65 1.25
N THR A 301 13.70 -17.21 0.37
CA THR A 301 13.94 -16.17 -0.66
C THR A 301 13.81 -14.73 -0.15
N TRP A 302 14.27 -14.47 1.07
CA TRP A 302 14.10 -13.17 1.74
C TRP A 302 14.92 -12.06 1.07
N LYS A 303 14.23 -10.95 0.77
CA LYS A 303 14.84 -9.71 0.25
C LYS A 303 15.89 -9.18 1.22
N SER A 304 17.00 -8.70 0.68
CA SER A 304 18.05 -8.02 1.46
C SER A 304 17.60 -6.63 1.91
N THR A 305 18.28 -6.06 2.90
CA THR A 305 18.05 -4.68 3.34
C THR A 305 18.14 -3.70 2.17
N LYS A 306 19.16 -3.82 1.30
CA LYS A 306 19.30 -3.01 0.08
C LYS A 306 18.06 -3.12 -0.81
N GLN A 307 17.57 -4.33 -1.09
CA GLN A 307 16.38 -4.51 -1.93
C GLN A 307 15.14 -3.83 -1.35
N LEU A 308 14.95 -3.90 -0.04
CA LEU A 308 13.80 -3.29 0.65
C LEU A 308 13.90 -1.75 0.66
N LEU A 309 15.09 -1.20 0.92
CA LEU A 309 15.31 0.25 0.82
C LEU A 309 15.11 0.74 -0.61
N VAL A 310 15.60 0.00 -1.62
CA VAL A 310 15.36 0.33 -3.03
C VAL A 310 13.86 0.30 -3.34
N LEU A 311 13.10 -0.67 -2.84
CA LEU A 311 11.65 -0.69 -3.01
C LEU A 311 11.00 0.58 -2.44
N LEU A 312 11.39 0.99 -1.23
CA LEU A 312 10.87 2.20 -0.60
C LEU A 312 11.21 3.46 -1.42
N ILE A 313 12.49 3.66 -1.72
CA ILE A 313 12.99 4.82 -2.45
C ILE A 313 12.36 4.89 -3.84
N GLU A 314 12.27 3.74 -4.53
CA GLU A 314 11.73 3.68 -5.87
C GLU A 314 10.23 3.99 -5.90
N SER A 315 9.46 3.53 -4.91
CA SER A 315 8.05 3.92 -4.77
C SER A 315 7.91 5.43 -4.59
N VAL A 316 8.67 6.03 -3.68
CA VAL A 316 8.64 7.49 -3.43
C VAL A 316 9.10 8.29 -4.66
N SER A 317 10.11 7.81 -5.38
CA SER A 317 10.63 8.42 -6.62
C SER A 317 9.59 8.50 -7.74
N LYS A 318 8.49 7.73 -7.61
CA LYS A 318 7.36 7.69 -8.54
C LYS A 318 6.05 8.08 -7.84
N GLY A 319 6.16 8.83 -6.73
CA GLY A 319 5.04 9.44 -6.02
C GLY A 319 4.16 8.49 -5.23
N GLY A 320 4.57 7.23 -5.05
CA GLY A 320 3.81 6.20 -4.36
C GLY A 320 4.29 5.90 -2.95
N ASN A 321 3.55 4.98 -2.34
CA ASN A 321 3.82 4.45 -1.01
C ASN A 321 4.32 3.00 -1.08
N LEU A 322 5.01 2.58 -0.02
CA LEU A 322 5.36 1.18 0.23
C LEU A 322 4.62 0.70 1.48
N LEU A 323 3.85 -0.36 1.33
CA LEU A 323 3.26 -1.12 2.43
C LEU A 323 4.01 -2.45 2.55
N LEU A 324 4.93 -2.55 3.52
CA LEU A 324 5.83 -3.70 3.67
C LEU A 324 5.26 -4.70 4.69
N ASN A 325 5.04 -5.93 4.24
CA ASN A 325 4.35 -6.95 5.00
C ASN A 325 5.22 -7.69 6.01
N VAL A 326 4.66 -8.02 7.17
CA VAL A 326 5.15 -9.02 8.12
C VAL A 326 4.10 -10.12 8.34
N GLY A 327 4.55 -11.37 8.46
CA GLY A 327 3.72 -12.51 8.84
C GLY A 327 4.13 -13.03 10.22
N PRO A 328 3.43 -12.65 11.31
CA PRO A 328 3.77 -13.10 12.67
C PRO A 328 3.58 -14.61 12.83
N THR A 329 4.38 -15.21 13.71
CA THR A 329 4.27 -16.64 14.03
C THR A 329 2.94 -16.96 14.73
N ALA A 330 2.57 -18.24 14.79
CA ALA A 330 1.39 -18.69 15.54
C ALA A 330 1.42 -18.33 17.03
N ARG A 331 2.61 -18.05 17.59
CA ARG A 331 2.77 -17.63 18.99
C ARG A 331 2.64 -16.12 19.19
N GLY A 332 2.55 -15.32 18.12
CA GLY A 332 2.41 -13.86 18.21
C GLY A 332 3.72 -13.08 18.22
N THR A 333 4.79 -13.64 17.67
CA THR A 333 6.09 -12.93 17.53
C THR A 333 6.44 -12.68 16.06
N PHE A 334 7.22 -11.64 15.79
CA PHE A 334 7.88 -11.51 14.48
C PHE A 334 9.07 -12.46 14.38
N ASP A 335 9.24 -13.10 13.24
CA ASP A 335 10.42 -13.91 12.94
C ASP A 335 11.70 -13.06 13.03
N HIS A 336 12.80 -13.63 13.54
CA HIS A 336 14.09 -12.92 13.67
C HIS A 336 14.54 -12.27 12.35
N ARG A 337 14.25 -12.88 11.19
CA ARG A 337 14.55 -12.31 9.86
C ARG A 337 13.81 -11.00 9.63
N VAL A 338 12.56 -10.90 10.07
CA VAL A 338 11.79 -9.65 10.03
C VAL A 338 12.42 -8.62 10.96
N GLN A 339 12.71 -9.00 12.20
CA GLN A 339 13.30 -8.10 13.20
C GLN A 339 14.62 -7.50 12.71
N ASP A 340 15.51 -8.32 12.15
CA ASP A 340 16.80 -7.90 11.60
C ASP A 340 16.65 -6.89 10.46
N ARG A 341 15.69 -7.12 9.56
CA ARG A 341 15.45 -6.23 8.42
C ARG A 341 14.79 -4.92 8.84
N LEU A 342 13.80 -4.97 9.73
CA LEU A 342 13.17 -3.75 10.28
C LEU A 342 14.19 -2.90 11.04
N ASN A 343 15.05 -3.51 11.85
CA ASN A 343 16.12 -2.81 12.55
C ASN A 343 17.12 -2.18 11.56
N SER A 344 17.51 -2.91 10.52
CA SER A 344 18.43 -2.40 9.49
C SER A 344 17.82 -1.23 8.69
N ILE A 345 16.54 -1.31 8.33
CA ILE A 345 15.80 -0.20 7.71
C ILE A 345 15.73 0.99 8.68
N GLY A 346 15.40 0.76 9.95
CA GLY A 346 15.35 1.80 10.98
C GLY A 346 16.66 2.57 11.15
N LYS A 347 17.80 1.86 11.14
CA LYS A 347 19.13 2.49 11.16
C LYS A 347 19.35 3.43 9.97
N TRP A 348 18.91 3.03 8.77
CA TRP A 348 19.00 3.88 7.58
C TRP A 348 18.02 5.06 7.64
N MET A 349 16.77 4.80 8.03
CA MET A 349 15.71 5.81 8.14
C MET A 349 16.04 6.89 9.15
N ARG A 350 16.71 6.57 10.27
CA ARG A 350 17.12 7.53 11.29
C ARG A 350 17.79 8.78 10.72
N PHE A 351 18.61 8.61 9.69
CA PHE A 351 19.36 9.71 9.08
C PHE A 351 18.78 10.14 7.74
N ASN A 352 18.23 9.21 6.95
CA ASN A 352 17.83 9.49 5.57
C ASN A 352 16.33 9.71 5.38
N SER A 353 15.52 9.63 6.43
CA SER A 353 14.06 9.82 6.32
C SER A 353 13.61 11.16 5.70
N PRO A 354 14.35 12.29 5.79
CA PRO A 354 13.98 13.51 5.06
C PRO A 354 13.87 13.35 3.54
N SER A 355 14.53 12.32 2.98
CA SER A 355 14.46 11.96 1.56
C SER A 355 13.28 11.05 1.20
N ILE A 356 12.49 10.62 2.20
CA ILE A 356 11.33 9.74 2.05
C ILE A 356 10.05 10.50 2.37
N TYR A 357 9.93 11.03 3.59
CA TYR A 357 8.71 11.69 4.02
C TYR A 357 8.52 13.03 3.30
N ASN A 358 7.27 13.35 2.95
CA ASN A 358 6.90 14.51 2.14
C ASN A 358 7.60 14.57 0.77
N CYS A 359 8.28 13.50 0.35
CA CYS A 359 8.95 13.45 -0.94
C CYS A 359 8.06 12.85 -2.02
N THR A 360 8.41 13.12 -3.27
CA THR A 360 7.71 12.67 -4.46
C THR A 360 8.70 12.53 -5.63
N GLN A 361 8.18 12.27 -6.83
CA GLN A 361 8.97 12.26 -8.06
C GLN A 361 9.69 13.61 -8.28
N ALA A 362 10.96 13.52 -8.70
CA ALA A 362 11.75 14.69 -9.06
C ALA A 362 11.14 15.47 -10.24
N PRO A 363 11.33 16.81 -10.29
CA PRO A 363 10.94 17.61 -11.44
C PRO A 363 11.63 17.13 -12.73
N SER A 364 10.95 17.28 -13.86
CA SER A 364 11.41 16.74 -15.16
C SER A 364 12.70 17.38 -15.67
N GLU A 365 13.10 18.55 -15.17
CA GLU A 365 14.37 19.17 -15.52
C GLU A 365 15.61 18.54 -14.85
N PHE A 366 15.40 17.55 -13.99
CA PHE A 366 16.47 16.79 -13.32
C PHE A 366 16.47 15.35 -13.82
N ASP A 367 17.36 15.07 -14.77
CA ASP A 367 17.60 13.71 -15.21
C ASP A 367 18.17 12.87 -14.06
N LYS A 368 17.68 11.62 -13.96
CA LYS A 368 18.16 10.64 -13.00
C LYS A 368 19.57 10.20 -13.38
N PRO A 369 20.59 10.41 -12.53
CA PRO A 369 21.92 9.88 -12.78
C PRO A 369 21.94 8.34 -12.85
N GLU A 370 22.94 7.78 -13.52
CA GLU A 370 23.15 6.33 -13.58
C GLU A 370 23.30 5.73 -12.17
N ASN A 371 22.82 4.49 -12.01
CA ASN A 371 22.85 3.73 -10.75
C ASN A 371 22.37 4.52 -9.53
N SER A 372 21.36 5.37 -9.73
CA SER A 372 20.74 6.16 -8.67
C SER A 372 19.21 6.16 -8.77
N LEU A 373 18.57 6.67 -7.72
CA LEU A 373 17.17 7.09 -7.72
C LEU A 373 17.08 8.53 -7.23
N LEU A 374 16.02 9.24 -7.63
CA LEU A 374 15.76 10.61 -7.21
C LEU A 374 14.47 10.70 -6.42
N THR A 375 14.51 11.40 -5.29
CA THR A 375 13.29 11.85 -4.61
C THR A 375 13.37 13.36 -4.40
N PHE A 376 12.21 14.01 -4.32
CA PHE A 376 12.13 15.47 -4.22
C PHE A 376 11.12 15.89 -3.17
N ASN A 377 11.53 16.79 -2.28
CA ASN A 377 10.64 17.44 -1.33
C ASN A 377 10.25 18.83 -1.85
N PRO A 378 9.00 19.02 -2.31
CA PRO A 378 8.55 20.29 -2.86
C PRO A 378 8.41 21.39 -1.80
N ALA A 379 8.15 21.04 -0.54
CA ALA A 379 7.98 22.03 0.53
C ALA A 379 9.30 22.71 0.91
N THR A 380 10.42 21.98 0.82
CA THR A 380 11.75 22.49 1.18
C THR A 380 12.62 22.80 -0.03
N ASN A 381 12.13 22.55 -1.25
CA ASN A 381 12.91 22.61 -2.49
C ASN A 381 14.24 21.84 -2.37
N ARG A 382 14.14 20.56 -2.01
CA ARG A 382 15.29 19.65 -1.83
C ARG A 382 15.19 18.47 -2.76
N LEU A 383 16.26 18.22 -3.51
CA LEU A 383 16.40 17.04 -4.35
C LEU A 383 17.39 16.07 -3.69
N TYR A 384 17.03 14.80 -3.63
CA TYR A 384 17.84 13.76 -3.01
C TYR A 384 18.28 12.75 -4.06
N ILE A 385 19.57 12.50 -4.13
CA ILE A 385 20.17 11.48 -4.99
C ILE A 385 20.55 10.28 -4.14
N HIS A 386 19.89 9.16 -4.39
CA HIS A 386 20.12 7.90 -3.68
C HIS A 386 21.11 7.06 -4.48
N LEU A 387 22.33 6.89 -3.97
CA LEU A 387 23.42 6.21 -4.66
C LEU A 387 23.28 4.70 -4.49
N LEU A 388 22.69 4.02 -5.49
CA LEU A 388 22.53 2.56 -5.45
C LEU A 388 23.88 1.87 -5.57
N ASP A 389 24.76 2.43 -6.40
CA ASP A 389 26.17 2.09 -6.47
C ASP A 389 27.00 3.34 -6.19
N TYR A 390 27.99 3.22 -5.31
CA TYR A 390 28.79 4.36 -4.88
C TYR A 390 29.87 4.69 -5.93
N PRO A 391 29.88 5.91 -6.49
CA PRO A 391 30.82 6.26 -7.55
C PRO A 391 32.20 6.62 -7.00
N LEU A 392 33.23 6.53 -7.85
CA LEU A 392 34.60 6.85 -7.46
C LEU A 392 34.88 8.35 -7.62
N HIS A 393 35.08 9.05 -6.50
CA HIS A 393 35.62 10.41 -6.38
C HIS A 393 34.91 11.53 -7.15
N ARG A 394 34.78 11.46 -8.49
CA ARG A 394 34.05 12.43 -9.31
C ARG A 394 32.70 11.85 -9.70
N TYR A 395 31.63 12.55 -9.38
CA TYR A 395 30.28 12.19 -9.78
C TYR A 395 29.64 13.32 -10.60
N THR A 396 29.35 13.04 -11.87
CA THR A 396 28.84 14.04 -12.81
C THR A 396 27.32 14.01 -12.87
N LEU A 397 26.69 15.14 -12.62
CA LEU A 397 25.25 15.37 -12.76
C LEU A 397 24.99 16.16 -14.05
N LYS A 398 24.46 15.49 -15.07
CA LYS A 398 24.26 16.08 -16.41
C LYS A 398 23.17 17.14 -16.39
N GLY A 399 23.46 18.36 -16.83
CA GLY A 399 22.48 19.46 -16.89
C GLY A 399 22.09 20.09 -15.53
N TYR A 400 22.87 19.87 -14.47
CA TYR A 400 22.60 20.40 -13.12
C TYR A 400 23.32 21.73 -12.83
N ALA A 401 24.21 22.19 -13.71
CA ALA A 401 24.98 23.42 -13.47
C ALA A 401 24.05 24.64 -13.30
N GLY A 402 24.32 25.45 -12.27
CA GLY A 402 23.53 26.64 -11.96
C GLY A 402 22.17 26.38 -11.30
N LYS A 403 21.80 25.12 -11.05
CA LYS A 403 20.56 24.74 -10.37
C LYS A 403 20.75 24.37 -8.89
N VAL A 404 22.00 24.17 -8.46
CA VAL A 404 22.35 23.69 -7.11
C VAL A 404 23.08 24.76 -6.33
N LYS A 405 22.51 25.15 -5.19
CA LYS A 405 23.05 26.11 -4.24
C LYS A 405 24.04 25.48 -3.26
N TYR A 406 23.75 24.26 -2.81
CA TYR A 406 24.56 23.53 -1.84
C TYR A 406 24.34 22.02 -1.97
N ALA A 407 25.37 21.23 -1.70
CA ALA A 407 25.32 19.77 -1.74
C ALA A 407 25.93 19.20 -0.45
N GLN A 408 25.28 18.21 0.14
CA GLN A 408 25.78 17.52 1.32
C GLN A 408 25.41 16.04 1.34
N PHE A 409 26.15 15.25 2.11
CA PHE A 409 25.64 13.94 2.50
C PHE A 409 24.52 14.12 3.53
N LEU A 410 23.37 13.47 3.30
CA LEU A 410 22.21 13.62 4.17
C LEU A 410 22.43 13.03 5.56
N HIS A 411 23.26 12.00 5.67
CA HIS A 411 23.38 11.24 6.92
C HIS A 411 24.18 11.96 8.01
N ASP A 412 25.10 12.85 7.64
CA ASP A 412 25.96 13.59 8.57
C ASP A 412 25.97 15.12 8.33
N GLY A 413 25.36 15.59 7.25
CA GLY A 413 25.33 17.01 6.87
C GLY A 413 26.68 17.54 6.36
N SER A 414 27.63 16.67 6.03
CA SER A 414 28.94 17.10 5.54
C SER A 414 28.84 17.66 4.12
N GLU A 415 29.49 18.80 3.89
CA GLU A 415 29.55 19.45 2.58
C GLU A 415 30.20 18.53 1.54
N ILE A 416 29.58 18.46 0.36
CA ILE A 416 30.17 17.86 -0.83
C ILE A 416 30.65 19.00 -1.71
N ILE A 417 31.95 19.06 -1.96
CA ILE A 417 32.53 20.07 -2.85
C ILE A 417 31.98 19.87 -4.27
N PHE A 418 31.47 20.93 -4.87
CA PHE A 418 30.97 20.91 -6.24
C PHE A 418 31.37 22.14 -7.04
N GLY A 419 31.36 22.02 -8.36
CA GLY A 419 31.63 23.15 -9.23
C GLY A 419 31.62 22.79 -10.71
N LYS A 420 31.82 23.81 -11.55
CA LYS A 420 31.98 23.62 -13.00
C LYS A 420 33.25 22.83 -13.30
N PRO A 421 33.28 22.07 -14.40
CA PRO A 421 34.50 21.40 -14.86
C PRO A 421 35.65 22.42 -14.99
N ARG A 422 36.74 22.27 -14.22
CA ARG A 422 37.98 23.05 -14.45
C ARG A 422 38.70 22.45 -15.66
N HIS A 423 39.10 23.30 -16.61
CA HIS A 423 39.70 22.95 -17.92
C HIS A 423 41.02 22.15 -17.89
N ASN A 424 41.55 21.74 -16.73
CA ASN A 424 42.91 21.19 -16.61
C ASN A 424 42.97 19.68 -16.35
N VAL A 425 42.11 18.87 -16.98
CA VAL A 425 42.29 17.41 -17.00
C VAL A 425 42.23 16.92 -18.44
N THR A 426 43.33 16.31 -18.86
CA THR A 426 43.75 15.88 -20.21
C THR A 426 42.91 14.77 -20.86
N TYR A 427 41.65 14.59 -20.46
CA TYR A 427 40.73 13.64 -21.08
C TYR A 427 39.49 14.39 -21.58
N GLN A 428 39.50 14.68 -22.87
CA GLN A 428 38.36 15.17 -23.67
C GLN A 428 37.35 14.04 -23.89
N GLU A 429 36.73 13.53 -22.84
CA GLU A 429 35.40 12.96 -23.01
C GLU A 429 34.40 14.12 -22.95
N GLU A 430 33.43 14.11 -23.85
CA GLU A 430 32.42 15.14 -24.13
C GLU A 430 31.73 15.70 -22.86
N ARG A 431 32.37 16.63 -22.15
CA ARG A 431 31.79 17.28 -20.96
C ARG A 431 31.09 18.56 -21.36
N GLN A 432 29.78 18.61 -21.14
CA GLN A 432 28.98 19.76 -21.52
C GLN A 432 29.12 20.87 -20.49
N LYS A 433 29.00 22.13 -20.93
CA LYS A 433 29.12 23.33 -20.08
C LYS A 433 28.09 23.36 -18.94
N ASP A 434 27.01 22.60 -19.11
CA ASP A 434 25.84 22.59 -18.23
C ASP A 434 25.88 21.46 -17.19
N ASP A 435 26.98 20.69 -17.12
CA ASP A 435 27.17 19.61 -16.14
C ASP A 435 27.72 20.12 -14.80
N LEU A 436 27.28 19.50 -13.70
CA LEU A 436 27.80 19.73 -12.35
C LEU A 436 28.64 18.54 -11.89
N ILE A 437 29.84 18.79 -11.38
CA ILE A 437 30.70 17.73 -10.83
C ILE A 437 30.70 17.83 -9.31
N LEU A 438 30.32 16.74 -8.64
CA LEU A 438 30.47 16.54 -7.20
C LEU A 438 31.79 15.80 -6.94
N ILE A 439 32.50 16.19 -5.87
CA ILE A 439 33.70 15.51 -5.37
C ILE A 439 33.32 14.71 -4.12
N LEU A 440 33.21 13.40 -4.28
CA LEU A 440 32.89 12.47 -3.22
C LEU A 440 34.15 11.88 -2.58
N PRO A 441 34.09 11.45 -1.31
CA PRO A 441 35.08 10.57 -0.72
C PRO A 441 35.30 9.31 -1.57
N VAL A 442 36.49 8.72 -1.51
CA VAL A 442 36.75 7.43 -2.18
C VAL A 442 36.04 6.30 -1.44
N LEU A 443 35.99 6.37 -0.10
CA LEU A 443 35.32 5.36 0.72
C LEU A 443 33.83 5.68 0.83
N LYS A 444 32.99 4.68 0.57
CA LYS A 444 31.54 4.77 0.80
C LYS A 444 31.29 5.08 2.28
N PRO A 445 30.44 6.06 2.62
CA PRO A 445 29.99 6.23 4.00
C PRO A 445 29.35 4.95 4.54
N ASP A 446 29.42 4.74 5.85
CA ASP A 446 28.89 3.54 6.54
C ASP A 446 27.36 3.59 6.67
N VAL A 447 26.70 3.64 5.52
CA VAL A 447 25.25 3.57 5.35
C VAL A 447 24.96 2.64 4.18
N GLU A 448 23.85 1.91 4.25
CA GLU A 448 23.47 0.92 3.23
C GLU A 448 23.39 1.57 1.83
N ILE A 449 22.59 2.64 1.70
CA ILE A 449 22.45 3.47 0.51
C ILE A 449 22.77 4.93 0.89
N PRO A 450 23.93 5.48 0.50
CA PRO A 450 24.24 6.88 0.75
C PRO A 450 23.30 7.82 -0.02
N VAL A 451 22.89 8.91 0.61
CA VAL A 451 22.02 9.93 0.01
C VAL A 451 22.76 11.26 -0.03
N ILE A 452 22.78 11.88 -1.21
CA ILE A 452 23.22 13.26 -1.40
C ILE A 452 21.97 14.14 -1.38
N GLU A 453 21.95 15.14 -0.51
CA GLU A 453 20.96 16.21 -0.53
C GLU A 453 21.49 17.39 -1.34
N LEU A 454 20.68 17.84 -2.29
CA LEU A 454 20.89 19.04 -3.07
C LEU A 454 19.87 20.11 -2.63
N ILE A 455 20.40 21.24 -2.15
CA ILE A 455 19.66 22.47 -1.95
C ILE A 455 19.62 23.16 -3.31
N LEU A 456 18.42 23.25 -3.89
CA LEU A 456 18.26 23.86 -5.21
C LEU A 456 18.23 25.39 -5.11
N GLU A 457 18.65 26.05 -6.19
CA GLU A 457 18.41 27.49 -6.37
C GLU A 457 16.90 27.79 -6.46
N GLN A 458 16.51 29.02 -6.13
CA GLN A 458 15.10 29.47 -6.19
C GLN A 458 14.63 29.77 -7.60
#